data_AF-I6MJ81-F1
#
_entry.id   AF-I6MJ81-F1
#
_cell.length_a   1.000
_cell.length_b   1.000
_cell.length_c   1.000
_cell.angle_alpha   90.00
_cell.angle_beta   90.00
_cell.angle_gamma   90.00
#
_symmetry.space_group_name_H-M   'P 1'
#
loop_
_entity.id
_entity.type
_entity.pdbx_description
1 polymer ?
#
loop_
_entity_poly.entity_id
_entity_poly.type
_entity_poly.pdbx_seq_one_letter_code
_entity_poly.pdbx_strand_id
1 'polypeptide(L)' 'DAKATNELDPNGPCQIVKKEHVIDERVGRYEEVDEAVHKYSQGALEHVTLYSIMED' A
#
# COMPACT_ATOMS: atom_id res chain seq x y z
N ASP A 1 -5.41 5.22 -14.04
CA ASP A 1 -5.98 3.87 -14.27
C ASP A 1 -6.55 3.27 -12.99
N ALA A 2 -5.73 2.95 -11.97
CA ALA A 2 -6.20 2.30 -10.73
C ALA A 2 -7.41 2.98 -10.04
N LYS A 3 -7.42 4.33 -9.97
CA LYS A 3 -8.56 5.09 -9.43
C LYS A 3 -9.85 4.84 -10.22
N ALA A 4 -9.79 4.92 -11.54
CA ALA A 4 -10.95 4.69 -12.40
C ALA A 4 -11.45 3.24 -12.29
N THR A 5 -10.54 2.26 -12.19
CA THR A 5 -10.91 0.86 -11.95
C THR A 5 -11.66 0.66 -10.64
N ASN A 6 -11.22 1.30 -9.55
CA ASN A 6 -11.94 1.27 -8.27
C ASN A 6 -13.32 1.96 -8.35
N GLU A 7 -13.43 3.07 -9.09
CA GLU A 7 -14.71 3.77 -9.30
C GLU A 7 -15.70 2.95 -10.15
N LEU A 8 -15.20 2.12 -11.07
CA LEU A 8 -16.01 1.21 -11.89
C LEU A 8 -16.49 -0.01 -11.09
N ASP A 9 -15.62 -0.61 -10.28
CA ASP A 9 -15.96 -1.71 -9.37
C ASP A 9 -15.23 -1.55 -8.01
N PRO A 10 -15.93 -1.08 -6.98
CA PRO A 10 -15.35 -0.90 -5.64
C PRO A 10 -14.86 -2.20 -4.99
N ASN A 11 -15.41 -3.36 -5.37
CA ASN A 11 -14.98 -4.66 -4.87
C ASN A 11 -13.95 -5.34 -5.78
N GLY A 12 -13.52 -4.63 -6.83
CA GLY A 12 -12.56 -5.11 -7.82
C GLY A 12 -11.12 -5.13 -7.31
N PRO A 13 -10.14 -5.33 -8.22
CA PRO A 13 -8.75 -5.56 -7.85
C PRO A 13 -8.02 -4.29 -7.35
N CYS A 14 -8.52 -3.10 -7.67
CA CYS A 14 -7.91 -1.84 -7.26
C CYS A 14 -8.63 -1.30 -6.03
N GLN A 15 -7.90 -1.11 -4.94
CA GLN A 15 -8.42 -0.63 -3.66
C GLN A 15 -7.73 0.68 -3.28
N ILE A 16 -8.45 1.55 -2.56
CA ILE A 16 -7.87 2.81 -2.08
C ILE A 16 -7.09 2.54 -0.79
N VAL A 17 -5.81 2.93 -0.82
CA VAL A 17 -4.91 2.90 0.35
C VAL A 17 -4.51 4.33 0.65
N LYS A 18 -4.76 4.77 1.88
CA LYS A 18 -4.41 6.13 2.32
C LYS A 18 -2.93 6.17 2.69
N LYS A 19 -2.29 7.31 2.46
CA LYS A 19 -0.91 7.58 2.90
C LYS A 19 -0.93 8.42 4.18
N GLU A 20 -1.51 7.86 5.23
CA GLU A 20 -1.57 8.48 6.56
C GLU A 20 -0.56 7.77 7.48
N HIS A 21 -0.25 8.39 8.63
CA HIS A 21 0.67 7.87 9.65
C HIS A 21 2.04 7.47 9.07
N VAL A 22 2.85 8.49 8.77
CA VAL A 22 4.20 8.29 8.21
C VAL A 22 5.10 7.59 9.24
N ILE A 23 5.76 6.52 8.80
CA ILE A 23 6.81 5.81 9.56
C ILE A 23 8.18 6.37 9.18
N ASP A 24 8.49 6.43 7.88
CA ASP A 24 9.73 7.00 7.36
C ASP A 24 9.49 7.61 5.96
N GLU A 25 9.57 8.94 5.86
CA GLU A 25 9.40 9.68 4.61
C GLU A 25 10.52 9.40 3.60
N ARG A 26 11.74 9.10 4.04
CA ARG A 26 12.90 8.90 3.15
C ARG A 26 12.71 7.69 2.25
N VAL A 27 12.24 6.60 2.84
CA VAL A 27 11.98 5.33 2.11
C VAL A 27 10.52 5.20 1.68
N GLY A 28 9.66 6.11 2.14
CA GLY A 28 8.24 6.15 1.79
C GLY A 28 7.43 5.08 2.49
N ARG A 29 7.70 4.83 3.79
CA ARG A 29 6.94 3.90 4.62
C ARG A 29 5.80 4.59 5.38
N TYR A 30 4.62 4.00 5.32
CA TYR A 30 3.38 4.49 5.91
C TYR A 30 2.66 3.32 6.55
N GLU A 31 2.11 3.51 7.75
CA GLU A 31 1.43 2.45 8.51
C GLU A 31 0.26 1.85 7.74
N GLU A 32 -0.60 2.70 7.18
CA GLU A 32 -1.77 2.29 6.39
C GLU A 32 -1.39 1.51 5.11
N VAL A 33 -0.20 1.76 4.55
CA VAL A 33 0.29 1.04 3.38
C VAL A 33 0.77 -0.35 3.78
N ASP A 34 1.52 -0.44 4.89
CA ASP A 34 1.99 -1.71 5.46
C ASP A 34 0.80 -2.61 5.82
N GLU A 35 -0.25 -2.07 6.47
CA GLU A 35 -1.47 -2.81 6.79
C GLU A 35 -2.20 -3.34 5.53
N ALA A 36 -2.31 -2.51 4.49
CA ALA A 36 -2.94 -2.91 3.24
C ALA A 36 -2.14 -4.04 2.56
N VAL A 37 -0.82 -3.91 2.49
CA VAL A 37 0.06 -4.94 1.93
C VAL A 37 -0.08 -6.24 2.71
N HIS A 38 -0.05 -6.19 4.03
CA HIS A 38 -0.24 -7.37 4.86
C HIS A 38 -1.57 -8.07 4.62
N LYS A 39 -2.67 -7.30 4.61
CA LYS A 39 -4.01 -7.81 4.36
C LYS A 39 -4.16 -8.45 2.98
N TYR A 40 -3.74 -7.76 1.93
CA TYR A 40 -3.94 -8.22 0.55
C TYR A 40 -2.93 -9.27 0.10
N SER A 41 -1.76 -9.34 0.74
CA SER A 41 -0.78 -10.42 0.53
C SER A 41 -1.09 -11.68 1.33
N GLN A 42 -2.17 -11.69 2.12
CA GLN A 42 -2.51 -12.81 3.03
C GLN A 42 -1.39 -13.11 4.04
N GLY A 43 -0.68 -12.07 4.49
CA GLY A 43 0.44 -12.17 5.42
C GLY A 43 1.77 -12.58 4.80
N ALA A 44 1.87 -12.64 3.46
CA ALA A 44 3.14 -12.94 2.80
C ALA A 44 4.15 -11.77 2.82
N LEU A 45 3.65 -10.54 2.95
CA LEU A 45 4.44 -9.32 3.07
C LEU A 45 3.94 -8.52 4.27
N GLU A 46 4.85 -7.98 5.08
CA GLU A 46 4.48 -7.16 6.25
C GLU A 46 4.62 -5.67 5.97
N HIS A 47 5.63 -5.28 5.18
CA HIS A 47 5.99 -3.90 4.91
C HIS A 47 6.37 -3.73 3.45
N VAL A 48 6.47 -2.47 3.01
CA VAL A 48 7.09 -2.13 1.72
C VAL A 48 7.69 -0.73 1.77
N THR A 49 8.87 -0.54 1.19
CA THR A 49 9.37 0.81 0.89
C THR A 49 8.97 1.24 -0.52
N LEU A 50 8.46 2.47 -0.64
CA LEU A 50 8.02 3.00 -1.93
C LEU A 50 9.17 3.61 -2.74
N TYR A 51 10.25 4.01 -2.07
CA TYR A 51 11.34 4.79 -2.69
C TYR A 51 12.71 4.11 -2.61
N SER A 52 12.80 2.90 -2.05
CA SER A 52 14.04 2.12 -2.01
C SER A 52 13.84 0.75 -2.65
N ILE A 53 14.90 0.24 -3.28
CA ILE A 53 14.96 -1.15 -3.77
C ILE A 53 15.83 -1.99 -2.81
N MET A 54 16.62 -1.32 -1.95
CA MET A 54 17.62 -1.95 -1.09
C MET A 54 17.11 -2.20 0.33
N GLU A 55 16.01 -1.56 0.70
CA GLU A 55 15.45 -1.55 2.06
C GLU A 55 13.97 -1.95 1.95
N ASP A 56 13.48 -2.79 2.86
CA ASP A 56 12.07 -3.21 3.01
C ASP A 56 11.65 -3.01 4.48
#